data_AF-A0A9Q3GTT8-F1
#
_entry.id   AF-A0A9Q3GTT8-F1
#
_cell.length_a   1.000
_cell.length_b   1.000
_cell.length_c   1.000
_cell.angle_alpha   90.00
_cell.angle_beta   90.00
_cell.angle_gamma   90.00
#
_symmetry.space_group_name_H-M   'P 1'
#
loop_
_entity.id
_entity.type
_entity.pdbx_description
1 polymer ?
#
loop_
_entity_poly.entity_id
_entity_poly.type
_entity_poly.pdbx_seq_one_letter_code
_entity_poly.pdbx_strand_id
1 'polypeptide(L)'
;MKGSGHVYLYIADFVILMSRIGDWGEKAYIHVYRRGLASILLDQLASHPGRFDTLPELMNITLELNTRYHERQKEKDSHQEKNPPVTGSNSSRVPQD
;
A
#
# COMPACT_ATOMS: atom_id res chain seq x y z
N MET A 1 -0.41 -13.58 3.05
CA MET A 1 -0.21 -13.14 1.65
C MET A 1 0.64 -11.88 1.68
N LYS A 2 1.79 -11.90 1.02
CA LYS A 2 2.86 -10.90 1.12
C LYS A 2 2.91 -10.07 -0.16
N GLY A 3 2.87 -8.75 -0.02
CA GLY A 3 3.50 -7.81 -0.96
C GLY A 3 2.70 -7.43 -2.21
N SER A 4 2.10 -6.25 -2.14
CA SER A 4 2.20 -5.18 -3.14
C SER A 4 1.55 -5.26 -4.52
N GLY A 5 1.31 -6.43 -5.09
CA GLY A 5 0.67 -6.54 -6.41
C GLY A 5 -0.86 -6.69 -6.40
N HIS A 6 -1.46 -6.83 -5.22
CA HIS A 6 -2.78 -7.47 -5.11
C HIS A 6 -3.98 -6.52 -5.09
N VAL A 7 -3.81 -5.22 -4.81
CA VAL A 7 -4.97 -4.30 -4.79
C VAL A 7 -5.52 -4.04 -6.19
N TYR A 8 -4.64 -3.88 -7.18
CA TYR A 8 -5.07 -3.68 -8.58
C TYR A 8 -5.80 -4.92 -9.12
N LEU A 9 -5.24 -6.11 -8.87
CA LEU A 9 -5.88 -7.39 -9.21
C LEU A 9 -7.21 -7.55 -8.49
N TYR A 10 -7.26 -7.23 -7.19
CA TYR A 10 -8.49 -7.29 -6.41
C TYR A 10 -9.57 -6.34 -6.95
N ILE A 11 -9.22 -5.11 -7.32
CA ILE A 11 -10.16 -4.16 -7.94
C ILE A 11 -10.67 -4.72 -9.27
N ALA A 12 -9.79 -5.23 -10.13
CA ALA A 12 -10.16 -5.80 -11.42
C ALA A 12 -11.10 -7.01 -11.26
N ASP A 13 -10.75 -7.94 -10.37
CA ASP A 13 -11.58 -9.11 -10.05
C ASP A 13 -12.94 -8.70 -9.48
N PHE A 14 -12.95 -7.67 -8.63
CA PHE A 14 -14.18 -7.15 -8.04
C PHE A 14 -15.09 -6.52 -9.11
N VAL A 15 -14.55 -5.77 -10.07
CA VAL A 15 -15.32 -5.22 -11.19
C VAL A 15 -15.93 -6.32 -12.07
N ILE A 16 -15.16 -7.38 -12.34
CA ILE A 16 -15.67 -8.56 -13.05
C ILE A 16 -16.78 -9.24 -12.22
N LEU A 17 -16.61 -9.36 -10.91
CA LEU A 17 -17.61 -9.95 -10.02
C LEU A 17 -18.91 -9.13 -10.00
N MET A 18 -18.82 -7.80 -9.91
CA MET A 18 -19.99 -6.91 -10.00
C MET A 18 -20.75 -7.06 -11.30
N SER A 19 -20.01 -7.18 -12.41
CA SER A 19 -20.58 -7.36 -13.74
C SER A 19 -21.26 -8.72 -13.91
N ARG A 20 -20.83 -9.74 -13.15
CA ARG A 20 -21.41 -11.09 -13.15
C ARG A 20 -22.60 -11.25 -12.23
N ILE A 21 -22.58 -10.61 -11.06
CA ILE A 21 -23.65 -10.74 -10.07
C ILE A 21 -24.90 -9.98 -10.54
N GLY A 22 -24.74 -8.75 -11.05
CA GLY A 22 -25.84 -7.89 -11.49
C GLY A 22 -26.79 -7.49 -10.34
N ASP A 23 -27.23 -6.24 -10.30
CA ASP A 23 -28.30 -5.76 -9.39
C ASP A 23 -28.04 -5.66 -7.87
N TRP A 24 -26.80 -5.74 -7.37
CA TRP A 24 -26.57 -5.27 -6.00
C TRP A 24 -26.52 -3.73 -6.02
N GLY A 25 -27.28 -3.08 -5.13
CA GLY A 25 -27.20 -1.63 -4.99
C GLY A 25 -25.78 -1.18 -4.63
N GLU A 26 -25.36 0.01 -5.06
CA GLU A 26 -23.99 0.51 -4.87
C GLU A 26 -23.51 0.43 -3.40
N LYS A 27 -24.42 0.68 -2.45
CA LYS A 27 -24.14 0.54 -1.01
C LYS A 27 -23.76 -0.88 -0.60
N ALA A 28 -24.36 -1.90 -1.20
CA ALA A 28 -24.03 -3.30 -0.93
C ALA A 28 -22.63 -3.63 -1.48
N TYR A 29 -22.30 -3.15 -2.68
CA TYR A 29 -20.95 -3.31 -3.23
C TYR A 29 -19.89 -2.62 -2.37
N ILE A 30 -20.14 -1.39 -1.91
CA ILE A 30 -19.23 -0.66 -1.00
C ILE A 30 -18.98 -1.48 0.28
N HIS A 31 -20.03 -2.06 0.86
CA HIS A 31 -19.92 -2.85 2.09
C HIS A 31 -19.09 -4.12 1.88
N VAL A 32 -19.34 -4.84 0.78
CA VAL A 32 -18.63 -6.08 0.45
C VAL A 32 -17.18 -5.79 0.10
N TYR A 33 -16.93 -4.72 -0.66
CA TYR A 33 -15.59 -4.25 -1.01
C TYR A 33 -14.78 -3.95 0.25
N ARG A 34 -15.31 -3.15 1.18
CA ARG A 34 -14.66 -2.85 2.47
C ARG A 34 -14.32 -4.12 3.25
N ARG A 35 -15.21 -5.11 3.27
CA ARG A 35 -14.96 -6.36 3.99
C ARG A 35 -13.81 -7.19 3.39
N GLY A 36 -13.56 -7.08 2.08
CA GLY A 36 -12.47 -7.79 1.41
C GLY A 36 -11.13 -7.05 1.44
N LEU A 37 -11.09 -5.80 1.91
CA LEU A 37 -9.85 -5.04 2.03
C LEU A 37 -8.99 -5.50 3.20
N ALA A 38 -7.67 -5.35 3.05
CA ALA A 38 -6.72 -5.57 4.13
C ALA A 38 -6.94 -4.57 5.27
N SER A 39 -6.75 -5.02 6.51
CA SER A 39 -6.94 -4.19 7.71
C SER A 39 -6.14 -2.88 7.69
N ILE A 40 -4.95 -2.88 7.07
CA ILE A 40 -4.10 -1.68 6.95
C ILE A 40 -4.78 -0.62 6.08
N LEU A 41 -5.37 -1.03 4.95
CA LEU A 41 -6.09 -0.11 4.07
C LEU A 41 -7.37 0.37 4.73
N LEU A 42 -8.07 -0.49 5.48
CA LEU A 42 -9.25 -0.10 6.26
C LEU A 42 -8.93 0.97 7.30
N ASP A 43 -7.82 0.83 8.01
CA ASP A 43 -7.36 1.81 9.00
C ASP A 43 -7.01 3.15 8.34
N GLN A 44 -6.31 3.12 7.20
CA GLN A 44 -6.00 4.32 6.42
C GLN A 44 -7.27 4.99 5.85
N LEU A 45 -8.24 4.21 5.41
CA LEU A 45 -9.54 4.72 4.97
C LEU A 45 -10.34 5.35 6.11
N ALA A 46 -10.31 4.76 7.31
CA ALA A 46 -10.97 5.31 8.50
C ALA A 46 -10.30 6.62 8.97
N SER A 47 -8.97 6.72 8.82
CA SER A 47 -8.22 7.93 9.11
C SER A 47 -8.34 9.01 8.02
N HIS A 48 -8.89 8.69 6.84
CA HIS A 48 -9.04 9.65 5.76
C HIS A 48 -10.31 10.49 5.97
N PRO A 49 -10.23 11.83 5.97
CA PRO A 49 -11.38 12.70 6.23
C PRO A 49 -12.40 12.77 5.07
N GLY A 50 -12.23 11.97 4.02
CA GLY A 50 -13.12 11.93 2.86
C GLY A 50 -14.35 11.05 3.11
N ARG A 51 -15.52 11.48 2.63
CA ARG A 51 -16.69 10.61 2.49
C ARG A 51 -16.58 9.87 1.16
N PHE A 52 -16.61 8.55 1.23
CA PHE A 52 -16.58 7.67 0.05
C PHE A 52 -18.01 7.25 -0.25
N ASP A 53 -18.78 8.16 -0.84
CA ASP A 53 -20.20 7.93 -1.08
C ASP A 53 -20.43 7.07 -2.34
N THR A 54 -19.43 6.97 -3.21
CA THR A 54 -19.47 6.16 -4.43
C THR A 54 -18.42 5.06 -4.44
N LEU A 55 -18.75 3.95 -5.09
CA LEU A 55 -17.83 2.83 -5.25
C LEU A 55 -16.56 3.17 -6.07
N PRO A 56 -16.64 3.86 -7.22
CA PRO A 56 -15.44 4.23 -7.98
C PRO A 56 -14.49 5.14 -7.18
N GLU A 57 -15.02 6.06 -6.38
CA GLU A 57 -14.22 6.92 -5.50
C GLU A 57 -13.51 6.12 -4.41
N LEU A 58 -14.21 5.16 -3.81
CA LEU A 58 -13.63 4.22 -2.84
C LEU A 58 -12.47 3.41 -3.45
N MET A 59 -12.64 2.90 -4.67
CA MET A 59 -11.59 2.15 -5.38
C MET A 59 -10.37 3.02 -5.69
N ASN A 60 -10.59 4.25 -6.16
CA ASN A 60 -9.52 5.16 -6.52
C ASN A 60 -8.67 5.55 -5.30
N ILE A 61 -9.31 5.86 -4.17
CA ILE A 61 -8.58 6.23 -2.95
C ILE A 61 -7.87 5.01 -2.34
N THR A 62 -8.47 3.83 -2.43
CA THR A 62 -7.79 2.58 -2.04
C THR A 62 -6.51 2.35 -2.85
N LEU A 63 -6.54 2.65 -4.15
CA LEU A 63 -5.38 2.56 -5.03
C LEU A 63 -4.31 3.62 -4.68
N GLU A 64 -4.70 4.85 -4.41
CA GLU A 64 -3.77 5.91 -3.98
C GLU A 64 -3.10 5.56 -2.65
N LEU A 65 -3.86 5.11 -1.66
CA LEU A 65 -3.36 4.69 -0.36
C LEU A 65 -2.37 3.51 -0.48
N ASN A 66 -2.71 2.52 -1.30
CA ASN A 66 -1.83 1.39 -1.56
C ASN A 66 -0.53 1.85 -2.24
N THR A 67 -0.62 2.75 -3.23
CA THR A 67 0.55 3.32 -3.92
C THR A 67 1.46 4.06 -2.95
N ARG A 68 0.91 4.99 -2.15
CA ARG A 68 1.68 5.72 -1.13
C ARG A 68 2.28 4.80 -0.07
N TYR A 69 1.55 3.74 0.32
CA TYR A 69 2.08 2.74 1.23
C TYR A 69 3.29 2.02 0.63
N HIS A 70 3.25 1.66 -0.65
CA HIS A 70 4.40 1.06 -1.34
C HIS A 70 5.56 2.02 -1.52
N GLU A 71 5.31 3.27 -1.84
CA GLU A 71 6.37 4.28 -1.91
C GLU A 71 7.08 4.43 -0.56
N ARG A 72 6.33 4.53 0.54
CA ARG A 72 6.89 4.61 1.90
C ARG A 72 7.65 3.33 2.31
N GLN A 73 7.19 2.16 1.88
CA GLN A 73 7.92 0.90 2.11
C GLN A 73 9.20 0.85 1.28
N LYS A 74 9.17 1.32 0.03
CA LYS A 74 10.36 1.39 -0.84
C LYS A 74 11.40 2.37 -0.30
N GLU A 75 10.98 3.49 0.30
CA GLU A 75 11.88 4.41 1.00
C GLU A 75 12.52 3.78 2.24
N LYS A 76 11.77 2.96 2.98
CA LYS A 76 12.30 2.22 4.14
C LYS A 76 13.31 1.15 3.74
N ASP A 77 13.06 0.39 2.68
CA ASP A 77 14.02 -0.58 2.13
C ASP A 77 15.26 0.12 1.57
N SER A 78 15.09 1.26 0.90
CA SER A 78 16.20 2.04 0.33
C SER A 78 17.08 2.72 1.38
N HIS A 79 16.57 2.95 2.60
CA HIS A 79 17.36 3.42 3.74
C HIS A 79 18.04 2.30 4.53
N GLN A 80 17.71 1.02 4.27
CA GLN A 80 18.41 -0.09 4.93
C GLN A 80 19.73 -0.48 4.23
N GLU A 81 19.98 0.02 3.01
CA GLU A 81 21.27 -0.14 2.30
C GLU A 81 22.18 1.10 2.36
N LYS A 82 22.08 1.92 3.42
CA LYS A 82 23.10 2.94 3.72
C LYS A 82 23.36 3.08 5.21
N ASN A 83 23.70 1.96 5.86
CA ASN A 83 24.65 2.05 6.96
C ASN A 83 26.06 1.97 6.36
N PRO A 84 26.84 3.06 6.27
CA PRO A 84 28.29 2.87 6.22
C PRO A 84 28.68 2.18 7.54
N PRO A 85 29.61 1.20 7.55
CA PRO A 85 30.24 0.84 8.80
C PRO A 85 31.04 2.07 9.24
N VAL A 86 30.45 2.90 10.10
CA VAL A 86 31.18 3.90 10.86
C VAL A 86 31.96 3.14 11.92
N THR A 87 33.15 2.69 11.54
CA THR A 87 34.19 2.35 12.52
C THR A 87 35.30 3.36 12.31
N GLY A 88 35.17 4.49 12.99
CA GLY A 88 36.29 5.40 13.18
C GLY A 88 37.39 4.67 13.95
N SER A 89 38.59 4.65 13.39
CA SER A 89 39.84 4.65 14.16
C SER A 89 40.95 5.13 13.24
N ASN A 90 41.25 6.41 13.39
CA ASN A 90 42.42 7.06 12.83
C ASN A 90 43.66 6.45 13.50
N SER A 91 44.57 5.86 12.73
CA SER A 91 45.99 5.78 13.10
C SER A 91 46.85 5.61 11.85
N SER A 92 47.34 6.75 11.41
CA SER A 92 48.72 7.01 10.98
C SER A 92 49.44 6.00 10.08
N ARG A 93 49.60 6.44 8.83
CA ARG A 93 50.75 6.23 7.95
C ARG A 93 52.09 6.21 8.71
N VAL A 94 52.89 5.15 8.55
CA VAL A 94 54.31 5.22 8.13
C VAL A 94 54.83 3.84 7.65
N PRO A 95 55.71 3.80 6.61
CA PRO A 95 56.34 2.59 6.07
C PRO A 95 57.77 2.38 6.61
N GLN A 96 58.22 1.13 6.81
CA GLN A 96 59.62 0.71 6.99
C GLN A 96 59.69 -0.82 6.74
N ASP A 97 60.67 -1.45 6.10
CA ASP A 97 61.82 -1.13 5.24
C ASP A 97 62.01 -2.37 4.33
#